data_AF-A0A0W7WD17-F1
#
_entry.id   AF-A0A0W7WD17-F1
#
_cell.length_a   1.000
_cell.length_b   1.000
_cell.length_c   1.000
_cell.angle_alpha   90.00
_cell.angle_beta   90.00
_cell.angle_gamma   90.00
#
_symmetry.space_group_name_H-M   'P 1'
#
loop_
_entity.id
_entity.type
_entity.pdbx_description
1 polymer ?
#
loop_
_entity_poly.entity_id
_entity_poly.type
_entity_poly.pdbx_seq_one_letter_code
_entity_poly.pdbx_strand_id
1 'polypeptide(L)'
;MNLTTERLLQLRADARLERETILEYRVRGGQDPAIAFEEVPELDDFVVAALRDELLEDRGQLAEYGLARLAARSSSDDAAIHQGNADRVEFELLREIADTVPELAVAVWRAAGKLTID
;
A
#
# COMPACT_ATOMS: atom_id res chain seq x y z
N MET A 1 5.31 -9.07 13.38
CA MET A 1 3.86 -9.38 13.23
C MET A 1 3.62 -10.89 13.27
N ASN A 2 2.58 -11.40 13.94
CA ASN A 2 2.18 -12.83 13.84
C ASN A 2 0.87 -12.92 13.03
N LEU A 3 0.98 -13.09 11.71
CA LEU A 3 -0.18 -13.18 10.83
C LEU A 3 -0.68 -14.63 10.76
N THR A 4 -1.93 -14.86 11.16
CA THR A 4 -2.57 -16.17 11.01
C THR A 4 -3.13 -16.33 9.59
N THR A 5 -3.26 -17.58 9.12
CA THR A 5 -3.92 -17.87 7.85
C THR A 5 -5.35 -17.31 7.80
N GLU A 6 -6.09 -17.43 8.91
CA GLU A 6 -7.44 -16.86 9.03
C GLU A 6 -7.44 -15.34 8.84
N ARG A 7 -6.49 -14.63 9.48
CA ARG A 7 -6.37 -13.17 9.31
C ARG A 7 -6.03 -12.79 7.87
N LEU A 8 -5.12 -13.52 7.21
CA LEU A 8 -4.80 -13.28 5.81
C LEU A 8 -6.01 -13.49 4.89
N LEU A 9 -6.82 -14.52 5.15
CA LEU A 9 -8.06 -14.76 4.40
C LEU A 9 -9.08 -13.65 4.62
N GLN A 10 -9.20 -13.13 5.84
CA GLN A 10 -10.05 -11.98 6.13
C GLN A 10 -9.60 -10.74 5.36
N LEU A 11 -8.30 -10.40 5.41
CA LEU A 11 -7.74 -9.26 4.67
C LEU A 11 -7.99 -9.38 3.16
N ARG A 12 -7.86 -10.59 2.61
CA ARG A 12 -8.17 -10.84 1.18
C ARG A 12 -9.65 -10.71 0.86
N ALA A 13 -10.55 -11.03 1.80
CA ALA A 13 -11.98 -10.81 1.63
C ALA A 13 -12.32 -9.31 1.63
N ASP A 14 -11.73 -8.55 2.57
CA ASP A 14 -11.90 -7.10 2.67
C ASP A 14 -11.33 -6.40 1.40
N ALA A 15 -10.13 -6.79 0.97
CA ALA A 15 -9.50 -6.30 -0.25
C ALA A 15 -10.33 -6.59 -1.52
N ARG A 16 -11.01 -7.73 -1.59
CA ARG A 16 -11.91 -8.04 -2.71
C ARG A 16 -13.07 -7.08 -2.76
N LEU A 17 -13.71 -6.83 -1.61
CA LEU A 17 -14.83 -5.91 -1.51
C LEU A 17 -14.42 -4.48 -1.89
N GLU A 18 -13.26 -4.03 -1.42
CA GLU A 18 -12.72 -2.72 -1.77
C GLU A 18 -12.44 -2.61 -3.28
N ARG A 19 -11.80 -3.62 -3.86
CA ARG A 19 -11.50 -3.65 -5.29
C ARG A 19 -12.77 -3.62 -6.14
N GLU A 20 -13.78 -4.42 -5.79
CA GLU A 20 -15.08 -4.40 -6.48
C GLU A 20 -15.76 -3.03 -6.36
N THR A 21 -15.71 -2.39 -5.19
CA THR A 21 -16.27 -1.05 -4.97
C THR A 21 -15.61 -0.01 -5.86
N ILE A 22 -14.27 -0.05 -5.99
CA ILE A 22 -13.52 0.88 -6.86
C ILE A 22 -13.87 0.65 -8.34
N LEU A 23 -13.93 -0.61 -8.77
CA LEU A 23 -14.31 -0.96 -10.14
C LEU A 23 -15.74 -0.48 -10.46
N GLU A 24 -16.68 -0.73 -9.57
CA GLU A 24 -18.06 -0.29 -9.74
C GLU A 24 -18.15 1.23 -9.83
N TYR A 25 -17.46 1.95 -8.93
CA TYR A 25 -17.41 3.41 -8.96
C TYR A 25 -16.88 3.95 -10.29
N ARG A 26 -15.75 3.41 -10.78
CA ARG A 26 -15.12 3.83 -12.04
C ARG A 26 -15.99 3.56 -13.25
N VAL A 27 -16.55 2.36 -13.36
CA VAL A 27 -17.40 1.96 -14.49
C VAL A 27 -18.72 2.74 -14.49
N ARG A 28 -19.34 2.95 -13.33
CA ARG A 28 -20.53 3.82 -13.22
C ARG A 28 -20.20 5.28 -13.52
N GLY A 29 -18.96 5.70 -13.29
CA GLY A 29 -18.43 7.00 -13.70
C GLY A 29 -18.18 7.15 -15.21
N GLY A 30 -18.44 6.11 -16.00
CA GLY A 30 -18.30 6.12 -17.46
C GLY A 30 -16.94 5.66 -17.97
N GLN A 31 -16.04 5.19 -17.10
CA GLN A 31 -14.79 4.57 -17.54
C GLN A 31 -15.09 3.22 -18.22
N ASP A 32 -14.34 2.92 -19.29
CA ASP A 32 -14.40 1.62 -19.95
C ASP A 32 -14.03 0.49 -18.96
N PRO A 33 -14.81 -0.61 -18.88
CA PRO A 33 -14.54 -1.69 -17.93
C PRO A 33 -13.19 -2.38 -18.09
N ALA A 34 -12.66 -2.50 -19.31
CA ALA A 34 -11.36 -3.14 -19.53
C ALA A 34 -10.24 -2.25 -19.01
N ILE A 35 -10.32 -0.94 -19.26
CA ILE A 35 -9.37 0.04 -18.71
C ILE A 35 -9.47 0.09 -17.19
N ALA A 36 -10.69 0.13 -16.62
CA ALA A 36 -10.87 0.14 -15.17
C ALA A 36 -10.27 -1.13 -14.53
N PHE A 37 -10.44 -2.30 -15.15
CA PHE A 37 -9.86 -3.55 -14.66
C PHE A 37 -8.33 -3.55 -14.71
N GLU A 38 -7.74 -2.99 -15.77
CA GLU A 38 -6.28 -2.88 -15.94
C GLU A 38 -5.64 -1.91 -14.93
N GLU A 39 -6.28 -0.77 -14.65
CA GLU A 39 -5.70 0.28 -13.80
C GLU A 39 -5.93 0.08 -12.30
N VAL A 40 -6.96 -0.69 -11.92
CA VAL A 40 -7.24 -0.94 -10.51
C VAL A 40 -6.21 -1.94 -9.96
N PRO A 41 -5.59 -1.66 -8.79
CA PRO A 41 -4.61 -2.55 -8.20
C PRO A 41 -5.11 -4.00 -8.04
N GLU A 42 -4.15 -4.92 -7.97
CA GLU A 42 -4.45 -6.33 -7.71
C GLU A 42 -4.88 -6.53 -6.26
N LEU A 43 -5.60 -7.61 -5.99
CA LEU A 43 -6.15 -7.89 -4.67
C LEU A 43 -5.09 -7.88 -3.56
N ASP A 44 -3.94 -8.52 -3.78
CA ASP A 44 -2.86 -8.58 -2.79
C ASP A 44 -2.14 -7.21 -2.62
N ASP A 45 -2.30 -6.25 -3.54
CA ASP A 45 -1.77 -4.90 -3.37
C ASP A 45 -2.52 -4.15 -2.25
N PHE A 46 -3.84 -4.34 -2.15
CA PHE A 46 -4.65 -3.80 -1.04
C PHE A 46 -4.28 -4.44 0.29
N VAL A 47 -4.03 -5.76 0.30
CA VAL A 47 -3.60 -6.48 1.51
C VAL A 47 -2.26 -5.93 2.02
N VAL A 48 -1.29 -5.72 1.12
CA VAL A 48 0.01 -5.13 1.47
C VAL A 48 -0.16 -3.70 2.01
N ALA A 49 -1.02 -2.89 1.41
CA ALA A 49 -1.30 -1.55 1.91
C ALA A 49 -1.90 -1.57 3.33
N ALA A 50 -2.86 -2.46 3.59
CA ALA A 50 -3.47 -2.62 4.91
C ALA A 50 -2.44 -3.07 5.96
N LEU A 51 -1.61 -4.08 5.65
CA LEU A 51 -0.57 -4.55 6.57
C LEU A 51 0.51 -3.49 6.84
N ARG A 52 0.87 -2.67 5.84
CA ARG A 52 1.78 -1.54 6.04
C ARG A 52 1.19 -0.54 7.03
N ASP A 53 -0.08 -0.21 6.88
CA ASP A 53 -0.75 0.75 7.75
C ASP A 53 -0.89 0.20 9.18
N GLU A 54 -1.23 -1.09 9.35
CA GLU A 54 -1.20 -1.77 10.65
C GLU A 54 0.19 -1.71 11.31
N LEU A 55 1.26 -2.00 10.56
CA LEU A 55 2.62 -1.90 11.10
C LEU A 55 3.01 -0.47 11.48
N LEU A 56 2.57 0.52 10.72
CA LEU A 56 2.77 1.93 11.05
C LEU A 56 2.03 2.32 12.32
N GLU A 57 0.81 1.83 12.52
CA GLU A 57 0.04 2.01 13.76
C GLU A 57 0.73 1.35 14.95
N ASP A 58 1.14 0.10 14.82
CA ASP A 58 1.87 -0.66 15.86
C ASP A 58 3.15 0.04 16.30
N ARG A 59 3.83 0.72 15.37
CA ARG A 59 5.05 1.51 15.64
C ARG A 59 4.76 2.93 16.14
N GLY A 60 3.49 3.36 16.17
CA GLY A 60 3.10 4.73 16.52
C GLY A 60 3.53 5.78 15.47
N GLN A 61 3.80 5.36 14.24
CA GLN A 61 4.36 6.18 13.16
C GLN A 61 3.34 6.57 12.08
N LEU A 62 2.10 6.05 12.13
CA LEU A 62 1.09 6.29 11.08
C LEU A 62 0.90 7.79 10.77
N ALA A 63 0.72 8.62 11.79
CA ALA A 63 0.50 10.05 11.60
C ALA A 63 1.74 10.76 11.02
N GLU A 64 2.93 10.44 11.53
CA GLU A 64 4.19 11.01 11.04
C GLU A 64 4.45 10.63 9.58
N TYR A 65 4.27 9.35 9.25
CA TYR A 65 4.38 8.84 7.89
C TYR A 65 3.40 9.53 6.94
N GLY A 66 2.13 9.67 7.36
CA GLY A 66 1.11 10.38 6.57
C GLY A 66 1.48 11.84 6.32
N LEU A 67 2.01 12.54 7.33
CA LEU A 67 2.49 13.92 7.20
C LEU A 67 3.71 14.01 6.28
N ALA A 68 4.67 13.10 6.39
CA ALA A 68 5.83 13.04 5.50
C ALA A 68 5.39 12.82 4.04
N ARG A 69 4.45 11.90 3.78
CA ARG A 69 3.85 11.67 2.45
C ARG A 69 3.09 12.89 1.93
N LEU A 70 2.45 13.66 2.79
CA LEU A 70 1.80 14.91 2.40
C LEU A 70 2.84 16.00 2.06
N ALA A 71 3.85 16.18 2.91
CA ALA A 71 4.92 17.16 2.72
C ALA A 71 5.75 16.87 1.46
N ALA A 72 5.97 15.60 1.14
CA ALA A 72 6.63 15.16 -0.10
C ALA A 72 5.90 15.61 -1.38
N ARG A 73 4.59 15.89 -1.31
CA ARG A 73 3.78 16.41 -2.43
C ARG A 73 3.72 17.94 -2.46
N SER A 74 4.38 18.61 -1.53
CA SER A 74 4.43 20.07 -1.48
C SER A 74 5.48 20.65 -2.43
N SER A 75 5.41 21.96 -2.67
CA SER A 75 6.44 22.70 -3.41
C SER A 75 7.57 23.24 -2.51
N SER A 76 7.72 22.71 -1.29
CA SER A 76 8.77 23.11 -0.36
C SER A 76 10.13 22.56 -0.78
N ASP A 77 11.20 23.28 -0.45
CA ASP A 77 12.58 22.85 -0.69
C ASP A 77 12.91 21.50 0.00
N ASP A 78 12.22 21.18 1.10
CA ASP A 78 12.40 19.94 1.86
C ASP A 78 11.56 18.75 1.36
N ALA A 79 10.75 18.92 0.29
CA ALA A 79 9.84 17.89 -0.19
C ALA A 79 10.58 16.58 -0.56
N ALA A 80 11.75 16.68 -1.20
CA ALA A 80 12.58 15.51 -1.55
C ALA A 80 13.10 14.77 -0.31
N ILE A 81 13.43 15.50 0.77
CA ILE A 81 13.86 14.92 2.04
C ILE A 81 12.70 14.14 2.69
N HIS A 82 11.50 14.72 2.70
CA HIS A 82 10.31 14.03 3.19
C HIS A 82 9.96 12.79 2.37
N GLN A 83 10.13 12.86 1.05
CA GLN A 83 9.94 11.69 0.19
C GLN A 83 10.93 10.58 0.54
N GLY A 84 12.24 10.87 0.58
CA GLY A 84 13.25 9.86 0.91
C GLY A 84 13.08 9.25 2.31
N ASN A 85 12.70 10.07 3.29
CA ASN A 85 12.39 9.59 4.63
C ASN A 85 11.18 8.64 4.66
N ALA A 86 10.10 9.00 3.96
CA ALA A 86 8.91 8.16 3.86
C ALA A 86 9.18 6.87 3.07
N ASP A 87 9.91 6.96 1.96
CA ASP A 87 10.27 5.82 1.11
C ASP A 87 11.15 4.82 1.86
N ARG A 88 12.14 5.29 2.63
CA ARG A 88 12.96 4.42 3.48
C ARG A 88 12.12 3.68 4.52
N VAL A 89 11.25 4.39 5.23
CA VAL A 89 10.36 3.77 6.24
C VAL A 89 9.45 2.74 5.58
N GLU A 90 8.80 3.09 4.46
CA GLU A 90 7.92 2.16 3.75
C GLU A 90 8.68 0.93 3.24
N PHE A 91 9.90 1.09 2.72
CA PHE A 91 10.70 -0.06 2.28
C PHE A 91 11.02 -1.04 3.41
N GLU A 92 11.39 -0.52 4.59
CA GLU A 92 11.65 -1.34 5.78
C GLU A 92 10.40 -2.15 6.19
N LEU A 93 9.21 -1.54 6.11
CA LEU A 93 7.93 -2.19 6.39
C LEU A 93 7.60 -3.25 5.34
N LEU A 94 7.73 -2.92 4.06
CA LEU A 94 7.49 -3.82 2.94
C LEU A 94 8.39 -5.07 3.04
N ARG A 95 9.65 -4.89 3.43
CA ARG A 95 10.58 -6.01 3.66
C ARG A 95 10.10 -6.90 4.81
N GLU A 96 9.63 -6.33 5.92
CA GLU A 96 9.06 -7.11 7.03
C GLU A 96 7.82 -7.91 6.59
N ILE A 97 6.94 -7.32 5.77
CA ILE A 97 5.75 -8.00 5.24
C ILE A 97 6.18 -9.19 4.37
N ALA A 98 7.13 -9.02 3.45
CA ALA A 98 7.61 -10.11 2.60
C ALA A 98 8.30 -11.23 3.40
N ASP A 99 9.07 -10.88 4.44
CA ASP A 99 9.71 -11.85 5.33
C ASP A 99 8.67 -12.64 6.14
N THR A 100 7.56 -12.00 6.54
CA THR A 100 6.51 -12.62 7.38
C THR A 100 5.48 -13.39 6.55
N VAL A 101 5.15 -12.91 5.36
CA VAL A 101 4.08 -13.44 4.50
C VAL A 101 4.61 -13.58 3.06
N PRO A 102 5.41 -14.63 2.77
CA PRO A 102 6.06 -14.78 1.46
C PRO A 102 5.09 -14.84 0.28
N GLU A 103 3.83 -15.23 0.50
CA GLU A 103 2.79 -15.27 -0.54
C GLU A 103 2.46 -13.88 -1.10
N LEU A 104 2.73 -12.81 -0.35
CA LEU A 104 2.52 -11.42 -0.76
C LEU A 104 3.73 -10.82 -1.49
N ALA A 105 4.80 -11.59 -1.70
CA ALA A 105 6.06 -11.07 -2.24
C ALA A 105 5.85 -10.27 -3.53
N VAL A 106 5.10 -10.77 -4.51
CA VAL A 106 4.90 -10.06 -5.78
C VAL A 106 4.23 -8.68 -5.59
N ALA A 107 3.23 -8.59 -4.71
CA ALA A 107 2.58 -7.33 -4.38
C ALA A 107 3.54 -6.38 -3.64
N VAL A 108 4.33 -6.91 -2.70
CA VAL A 108 5.40 -6.16 -2.03
C VAL A 108 6.41 -5.61 -3.04
N TRP A 109 6.87 -6.42 -4.00
CA TRP A 109 7.81 -5.99 -5.04
C TRP A 109 7.21 -4.88 -5.93
N ARG A 110 5.93 -4.99 -6.30
CA ARG A 110 5.23 -3.92 -7.03
C ARG A 110 5.12 -2.62 -6.22
N ALA A 111 4.88 -2.72 -4.91
CA ALA A 111 4.83 -1.56 -4.03
C ALA A 111 6.22 -0.92 -3.89
N ALA A 112 7.25 -1.73 -3.61
CA ALA A 112 8.63 -1.28 -3.44
C ALA A 112 9.20 -0.66 -4.71
N GLY A 113 8.81 -1.15 -5.90
CA GLY A 113 9.23 -0.59 -7.19
C GLY A 113 8.75 0.85 -7.46
N LYS A 114 7.87 1.40 -6.61
CA LYS A 114 7.40 2.79 -6.67
C LYS A 114 8.21 3.74 -5.77
N LEU A 115 9.09 3.20 -4.92
CA LEU A 115 9.86 3.95 -3.95
C LEU A 115 11.20 4.41 -4.54
N THR A 116 11.67 5.58 -4.13
CA THR A 116 13.03 6.05 -4.43
C THR A 116 13.92 5.75 -3.23
N ILE A 117 14.82 4.79 -3.38
CA ILE A 117 15.78 4.40 -2.35
C ILE A 117 17.18 4.65 -2.91
N ASP A 118 17.83 5.68 -2.37
CA ASP A 118 19.24 5.98 -2.62
C ASP A 118 20.17 5.16 -1.71
#